data_AF-A0A6S7H561-F1
#
_entry.id   AF-A0A6S7H561-F1
#
_cell.length_a   1.000
_cell.length_b   1.000
_cell.length_c   1.000
_cell.angle_alpha   90.00
_cell.angle_beta   90.00
_cell.angle_gamma   90.00
#
_symmetry.space_group_name_H-M   'P 1'
#
loop_
_entity.id
_entity.type
_entity.pdbx_description
1 polymer ?
#
loop_
_entity_poly.entity_id
_entity_poly.type
_entity_poly.pdbx_seq_one_letter_code
_entity_poly.pdbx_strand_id
1 'polypeptide(L)'
;MPVEFELKSLDGEVTHNVSAFMTEKMTEDMEVIDWNEYAGRWDHLKKIEFPKIGQKSTVDLLIGVDHADLLYSRQEIRGDEGEPIARLTPLGRTCIERPARITTPNHTNFNRTYFTQSQSKSTDVDNILRQFWEIEETSSRDYGTMNAEDHLAVNKVKNSMKYQDGRYQVAIPWKEDPSNLPENYDMALKRLKNTGKRLAKDPELSRAYSNNEKYESLEMKKTKFCKDRSGLTEIKTSPQKSDSTLVTVRKAEPVTSPLDPTRFSSWLRLKRVRAWINRFMNNCKQPRDKQTNGELTSEEINDSQN
;
A
#
# COMPACT_ATOMS: atom_id res chain seq x y z
N MET A 1 -3.94 -20.68 -0.51
CA MET A 1 -4.13 -20.44 0.94
C MET A 1 -2.77 -20.07 1.52
N PRO A 2 -2.71 -19.15 2.49
CA PRO A 2 -1.46 -18.86 3.17
C PRO A 2 -1.03 -20.06 4.03
N VAL A 3 0.28 -20.22 4.19
CA VAL A 3 0.93 -21.24 5.01
C VAL A 3 1.57 -20.54 6.20
N GLU A 4 1.29 -21.05 7.38
CA GLU A 4 1.91 -20.59 8.62
C GLU A 4 3.17 -21.41 8.89
N PHE A 5 4.28 -20.73 9.17
CA PHE A 5 5.52 -21.37 9.57
C PHE A 5 6.35 -20.46 10.47
N GLU A 6 7.37 -21.05 11.09
CA GLU A 6 8.24 -20.38 12.05
C GLU A 6 9.58 -20.05 11.37
N LEU A 7 9.93 -18.76 11.32
CA LEU A 7 11.24 -18.28 10.91
C LEU A 7 12.18 -18.21 12.11
N LYS A 8 13.41 -18.68 11.92
CA LYS A 8 14.49 -18.55 12.90
C LYS A 8 15.68 -17.84 12.29
N SER A 9 16.29 -16.96 13.08
CA SER A 9 17.63 -16.47 12.78
C SER A 9 18.64 -17.62 12.82
N LEU A 10 19.77 -17.43 12.15
CA LEU A 10 20.80 -18.47 12.04
C LEU A 10 21.49 -18.78 13.38
N ASP A 11 21.50 -17.83 14.31
CA ASP A 11 21.97 -18.02 15.68
C ASP A 11 20.89 -18.61 16.61
N GLY A 12 19.64 -18.71 16.14
CA GLY A 12 18.49 -19.22 16.91
C GLY A 12 17.93 -18.26 17.95
N GLU A 13 18.49 -17.05 18.09
CA GLU A 13 18.08 -16.05 19.09
C GLU A 13 16.74 -15.39 18.76
N VAL A 14 16.39 -15.31 17.47
CA VAL A 14 15.15 -14.70 16.99
C VAL A 14 14.28 -15.77 16.37
N THR A 15 13.05 -15.86 16.85
CA THR A 15 12.01 -16.73 16.30
C THR A 15 10.77 -15.89 16.01
N HIS A 16 10.20 -16.02 14.81
CA HIS A 16 9.02 -15.25 14.40
C HIS A 16 8.07 -16.14 13.58
N ASN A 17 6.80 -16.19 13.97
CA ASN A 17 5.75 -16.86 13.19
C ASN A 17 5.32 -15.98 12.02
N VAL A 18 5.29 -16.55 10.81
CA VAL A 18 4.97 -15.85 9.57
C VAL A 18 3.92 -16.62 8.79
N SER A 19 2.97 -15.86 8.23
CA SER A 19 1.97 -16.33 7.27
C SER A 19 2.42 -15.92 5.88
N ALA A 20 2.66 -16.87 4.97
CA ALA A 20 3.06 -16.55 3.61
C ALA A 20 2.27 -17.31 2.54
N PHE A 21 2.14 -16.71 1.37
CA PHE A 21 1.60 -17.39 0.19
C PHE A 21 2.70 -18.20 -0.50
N MET A 22 2.38 -19.41 -0.94
CA MET A 22 3.31 -20.24 -1.71
C MET A 22 3.12 -20.04 -3.21
N THR A 23 4.23 -20.03 -3.95
CA THR A 23 4.30 -20.18 -5.41
C THR A 23 5.38 -21.20 -5.75
N GLU A 24 5.24 -21.88 -6.88
CA GLU A 24 6.18 -22.91 -7.35
C GLU A 24 7.57 -22.33 -7.65
N LYS A 25 7.62 -21.08 -8.14
CA LYS A 25 8.86 -20.34 -8.41
C LYS A 25 8.70 -18.91 -7.87
N MET A 26 9.37 -18.59 -6.76
CA MET A 26 9.30 -17.27 -6.10
C MET A 26 10.04 -16.20 -6.91
N THR A 27 11.28 -16.54 -7.25
CA THR A 27 12.17 -15.72 -8.04
C THR A 27 12.62 -16.60 -9.19
N GLU A 28 12.57 -16.13 -10.43
CA GLU A 28 12.93 -16.94 -11.60
C GLU A 28 14.36 -17.47 -11.48
N ASP A 29 15.35 -16.67 -11.86
CA ASP A 29 16.74 -17.13 -11.93
C ASP A 29 17.57 -16.34 -10.91
N MET A 30 16.97 -16.05 -9.76
CA MET A 30 17.62 -15.27 -8.70
C MET A 30 18.63 -16.06 -7.91
N GLU A 31 19.91 -15.78 -8.20
CA GLU A 31 21.03 -16.32 -7.45
C GLU A 31 21.28 -15.51 -6.17
N VAL A 32 21.44 -16.22 -5.07
CA VAL A 32 21.83 -15.64 -3.79
C VAL A 32 23.29 -15.16 -3.87
N ILE A 33 23.55 -13.91 -3.46
CA ILE A 33 24.90 -13.33 -3.45
C ILE A 33 25.67 -13.83 -2.23
N ASP A 34 26.84 -14.47 -2.44
CA ASP A 34 27.74 -14.85 -1.34
C ASP A 34 28.67 -13.70 -0.98
N TRP A 35 28.30 -12.92 0.04
CA TRP A 35 29.12 -11.81 0.49
C TRP A 35 30.50 -12.22 1.01
N ASN A 36 30.73 -13.47 1.39
CA ASN A 36 32.07 -13.93 1.77
C ASN A 36 33.05 -13.89 0.57
N GLU A 37 32.56 -14.01 -0.66
CA GLU A 37 33.39 -13.89 -1.87
C GLU A 37 33.77 -12.44 -2.20
N TYR A 38 32.88 -11.49 -1.84
CA TYR A 38 33.01 -10.09 -2.23
C TYR A 38 33.56 -9.19 -1.13
N ALA A 39 33.36 -9.54 0.14
CA ALA A 39 33.72 -8.71 1.30
C ALA A 39 35.20 -8.26 1.30
N GLY A 40 36.10 -9.09 0.75
CA GLY A 40 37.53 -8.76 0.64
C GLY A 40 37.85 -7.53 -0.22
N ARG A 41 36.91 -7.06 -1.05
CA ARG A 41 37.08 -5.89 -1.92
C ARG A 41 37.02 -4.56 -1.16
N TRP A 42 36.47 -4.55 0.06
CA TRP A 42 36.28 -3.34 0.86
C TRP A 42 36.88 -3.49 2.25
N ASP A 43 37.64 -2.50 2.70
CA ASP A 43 38.36 -2.57 3.97
C ASP A 43 37.43 -2.70 5.19
N HIS A 44 36.27 -2.04 5.16
CA HIS A 44 35.28 -2.12 6.24
C HIS A 44 34.53 -3.46 6.29
N LEU A 45 34.52 -4.23 5.19
CA LEU A 45 33.86 -5.53 5.13
C LEU A 45 34.80 -6.71 5.42
N LYS A 46 36.13 -6.54 5.30
CA LYS A 46 37.13 -7.61 5.50
C LYS A 46 37.04 -8.35 6.84
N LYS A 47 36.56 -7.67 7.89
CA LYS A 47 36.45 -8.23 9.25
C LYS A 47 35.05 -8.75 9.57
N ILE A 48 34.13 -8.73 8.60
CA ILE A 48 32.75 -9.12 8.80
C ILE A 48 32.57 -10.55 8.33
N GLU A 49 32.08 -11.39 9.23
CA GLU A 49 31.66 -12.75 8.92
C GLU A 49 30.21 -12.73 8.47
N PHE A 50 29.99 -13.04 7.18
CA PHE A 50 28.66 -13.20 6.63
C PHE A 50 28.20 -14.65 6.74
N PRO A 51 26.90 -14.90 6.94
CA PRO A 51 26.33 -16.23 6.85
C PRO A 51 26.75 -16.99 5.60
N LYS A 52 27.02 -18.30 5.75
CA LYS A 52 27.22 -19.18 4.60
C LYS A 52 25.89 -19.43 3.92
N ILE A 53 25.88 -19.44 2.59
CA ILE A 53 24.69 -19.80 1.82
C ILE A 53 24.35 -21.27 2.08
N GLY A 54 23.06 -21.56 2.15
CA GLY A 54 22.55 -22.93 2.23
C GLY A 54 22.87 -23.74 0.98
N GLN A 55 22.46 -25.01 0.97
CA GLN A 55 22.71 -25.93 -0.15
C GLN A 55 22.02 -25.48 -1.45
N LYS A 56 20.95 -24.68 -1.35
CA LYS A 56 20.25 -24.08 -2.48
C LYS A 56 20.77 -22.65 -2.70
N SER A 57 21.09 -22.33 -3.95
CA SER A 57 21.48 -20.97 -4.37
C SER A 57 20.29 -20.10 -4.79
N THR A 58 19.05 -20.56 -4.53
CA THR A 58 17.80 -19.87 -4.89
C THR A 58 17.16 -19.22 -3.67
N VAL A 59 16.39 -18.15 -3.89
CA VAL A 59 15.60 -17.51 -2.83
C VAL A 59 14.35 -18.32 -2.52
N ASP A 60 14.23 -18.81 -1.27
CA ASP A 60 13.07 -19.59 -0.82
C ASP A 60 11.91 -18.72 -0.28
N LEU A 61 12.20 -17.51 0.20
CA LEU A 61 11.22 -16.62 0.84
C LEU A 61 11.48 -15.15 0.54
N LEU A 62 10.41 -14.41 0.19
CA LEU A 62 10.42 -12.96 0.12
C LEU A 62 9.75 -12.38 1.38
N ILE A 63 10.49 -11.55 2.11
CA ILE A 63 10.00 -10.87 3.32
C ILE A 63 9.58 -9.46 2.94
N GLY A 64 8.29 -9.16 3.10
CA GLY A 64 7.72 -7.84 2.83
C GLY A 64 8.01 -6.83 3.93
N VAL A 65 7.66 -5.57 3.65
CA VAL A 65 7.79 -4.46 4.61
C VAL A 65 6.75 -4.49 5.74
N ASP A 66 5.73 -5.34 5.60
CA ASP A 66 4.79 -5.72 6.66
C ASP A 66 5.48 -6.45 7.81
N HIS A 67 6.65 -7.06 7.57
CA HIS A 67 7.55 -7.63 8.56
C HIS A 67 8.79 -6.75 8.79
N ALA A 68 8.62 -5.43 8.86
CA ALA A 68 9.72 -4.47 9.07
C ALA A 68 10.53 -4.71 10.37
N ASP A 69 9.90 -5.34 11.36
CA ASP A 69 10.53 -5.76 12.61
C ASP A 69 11.57 -6.88 12.42
N LEU A 70 11.55 -7.62 11.30
CA LEU A 70 12.62 -8.56 10.92
C LEU A 70 13.73 -7.90 10.09
N LEU A 71 13.47 -6.70 9.54
CA LEU A 71 14.33 -6.03 8.57
C LEU A 71 15.07 -4.80 9.13
N TYR A 72 14.70 -4.32 10.32
CA TYR A 72 15.35 -3.15 10.90
C TYR A 72 16.82 -3.39 11.22
N SER A 73 17.60 -2.32 11.20
CA SER A 73 19.02 -2.36 11.50
C SER A 73 19.28 -2.32 13.00
N ARG A 74 19.94 -3.35 13.53
CA ARG A 74 20.54 -3.35 14.87
C ARG A 74 21.91 -2.65 14.86
N GLN A 75 22.67 -2.81 13.79
CA GLN A 75 23.99 -2.22 13.61
C GLN A 75 24.31 -2.08 12.11
N GLU A 76 25.03 -1.02 11.75
CA GLU A 76 25.56 -0.84 10.40
C GLU A 76 27.06 -0.58 10.42
N ILE A 77 27.76 -1.15 9.44
CA ILE A 77 29.14 -0.85 9.14
C ILE A 77 29.16 -0.32 7.71
N ARG A 78 29.50 0.96 7.57
CA ARG A 78 29.45 1.72 6.31
C ARG A 78 30.86 1.99 5.82
N GLY A 79 31.03 1.96 4.51
CA GLY A 79 32.22 2.46 3.82
C GLY A 79 32.01 3.89 3.31
N ASP A 80 32.71 4.21 2.22
CA ASP A 80 32.56 5.47 1.51
C ASP A 80 31.25 5.54 0.71
N GLU A 81 30.98 6.71 0.11
CA GLU A 81 29.77 6.93 -0.70
C GLU A 81 29.71 5.96 -1.89
N GLY A 82 28.60 5.21 -1.99
CA GLY A 82 28.39 4.20 -3.03
C GLY A 82 28.97 2.81 -2.72
N GLU A 83 29.61 2.63 -1.56
CA GLU A 83 30.10 1.33 -1.11
C GLU A 83 29.03 0.52 -0.36
N PRO A 84 29.14 -0.83 -0.37
CA PRO A 84 28.19 -1.68 0.32
C PRO A 84 28.18 -1.49 1.84
N ILE A 85 27.00 -1.61 2.42
CA ILE A 85 26.77 -1.43 3.85
C ILE A 85 26.42 -2.77 4.47
N ALA A 86 27.26 -3.26 5.37
CA ALA A 86 26.90 -4.42 6.18
C ALA A 86 25.88 -4.00 7.24
N ARG A 87 24.76 -4.73 7.29
CA ARG A 87 23.66 -4.50 8.23
C ARG A 87 23.41 -5.76 9.03
N LEU A 88 23.42 -5.62 10.36
CA LEU A 88 22.94 -6.65 11.27
C LEU A 88 21.43 -6.45 11.47
N THR A 89 20.63 -7.40 11.01
CA THR A 89 19.19 -7.46 11.27
C THR A 89 18.89 -8.49 12.36
N PRO A 90 17.66 -8.59 12.86
CA PRO A 90 17.24 -9.69 13.73
C PRO A 90 17.46 -11.09 13.16
N LEU A 91 17.43 -11.27 11.83
CA LEU A 91 17.64 -12.57 11.19
C LEU A 91 19.12 -12.93 10.98
N GLY A 92 20.02 -11.94 11.04
CA GLY A 92 21.45 -12.13 10.86
C GLY A 92 22.13 -10.96 10.16
N ARG A 93 23.42 -11.12 9.85
CA ARG A 93 24.16 -10.13 9.06
C ARG A 93 23.86 -10.30 7.58
N THR A 94 23.56 -9.19 6.93
CA THR A 94 23.43 -9.08 5.47
C THR A 94 24.21 -7.86 4.98
N CYS A 95 24.30 -7.68 3.67
CA CYS A 95 24.87 -6.49 3.07
C CYS A 95 23.85 -5.83 2.15
N ILE A 96 23.91 -4.51 2.09
CA ILE A 96 23.06 -3.65 1.27
C ILE A 96 23.97 -3.03 0.22
N GLU A 97 23.42 -2.88 -0.99
CA GLU A 97 24.10 -2.59 -2.26
C GLU A 97 24.55 -3.84 -3.01
N ARG A 98 24.95 -3.62 -4.27
CA ARG A 98 25.48 -4.66 -5.15
C ARG A 98 27.00 -4.67 -5.06
N PRO A 99 27.65 -5.85 -5.05
CA PRO A 99 29.07 -5.90 -5.36
C PRO A 99 29.26 -5.33 -6.77
N ALA A 100 29.94 -4.20 -6.91
CA ALA A 100 30.15 -3.58 -8.22
C ALA A 100 30.73 -4.62 -9.18
N ARG A 101 30.08 -4.80 -10.35
CA ARG A 101 30.41 -5.70 -11.49
C ARG A 101 29.78 -7.10 -11.57
N ILE A 102 28.63 -7.36 -10.95
CA ILE A 102 27.80 -8.51 -11.40
C ILE A 102 26.93 -8.03 -12.56
N THR A 103 27.10 -8.60 -13.76
CA THR A 103 26.41 -8.23 -15.02
C THR A 103 25.17 -9.10 -15.31
N THR A 104 24.56 -9.71 -14.29
CA THR A 104 23.37 -10.53 -14.49
C THR A 104 22.09 -9.68 -14.55
N PRO A 105 21.11 -10.02 -15.43
CA PRO A 105 20.01 -9.12 -15.79
C PRO A 105 18.87 -9.01 -14.75
N ASN A 106 18.69 -9.99 -13.86
CA ASN A 106 17.40 -10.19 -13.18
C ASN A 106 17.44 -10.20 -11.65
N HIS A 107 17.97 -9.18 -10.96
CA HIS A 107 17.82 -9.08 -9.49
C HIS A 107 17.41 -7.70 -8.98
N THR A 108 16.43 -7.69 -8.09
CA THR A 108 15.79 -6.51 -7.50
C THR A 108 16.38 -6.20 -6.12
N ASN A 109 17.38 -5.32 -6.06
CA ASN A 109 17.49 -4.39 -4.93
C ASN A 109 16.63 -3.16 -5.28
N PHE A 110 15.32 -3.24 -5.12
CA PHE A 110 14.44 -2.09 -5.30
C PHE A 110 13.91 -1.61 -3.96
N ASN A 111 14.74 -0.85 -3.25
CA ASN A 111 14.27 0.25 -2.41
C ASN A 111 14.82 1.55 -2.99
N ARG A 112 14.33 1.90 -4.18
CA ARG A 112 14.52 3.23 -4.74
C ARG A 112 13.31 4.08 -4.35
N THR A 113 13.41 4.77 -3.22
CA THR A 113 12.61 5.98 -3.03
C THR A 113 13.25 7.05 -3.90
N TYR A 114 12.83 7.17 -5.16
CA TYR A 114 13.23 8.33 -5.96
C TYR A 114 12.48 9.54 -5.42
N PHE A 115 13.22 10.55 -4.96
CA PHE A 115 12.73 11.92 -5.04
C PHE A 115 13.05 12.39 -6.45
N THR A 116 12.10 12.27 -7.38
CA THR A 116 12.27 12.77 -8.75
C THR A 116 12.05 14.28 -8.76
N GLN A 117 13.10 15.07 -8.52
CA GLN A 117 13.13 16.42 -9.06
C GLN A 117 13.63 16.32 -10.51
N SER A 118 12.75 15.92 -11.42
CA SER A 118 13.11 15.82 -12.82
C SER A 118 13.27 17.22 -13.41
N GLN A 119 14.46 17.56 -13.89
CA GLN A 119 14.67 18.72 -14.75
C GLN A 119 14.28 18.45 -16.22
N SER A 120 13.91 17.21 -16.57
CA SER A 120 13.44 16.85 -17.91
C SER A 120 12.03 16.28 -17.84
N LYS A 121 11.05 16.93 -18.46
CA LYS A 121 9.68 16.42 -18.63
C LYS A 121 9.72 15.07 -19.37
N SER A 122 9.88 13.96 -18.66
CA SER A 122 9.65 12.63 -19.23
C SER A 122 8.15 12.45 -19.30
N THR A 123 7.58 12.91 -20.42
CA THR A 123 6.14 12.87 -20.72
C THR A 123 5.54 11.49 -20.51
N ASP A 124 6.32 10.43 -20.67
CA ASP A 124 5.86 9.04 -20.53
C ASP A 124 5.47 8.68 -19.08
N VAL A 125 6.30 9.05 -18.10
CA VAL A 125 6.00 8.80 -16.67
C VAL A 125 4.84 9.68 -16.20
N ASP A 126 4.83 10.94 -16.63
CA ASP A 126 3.73 11.87 -16.34
C ASP A 126 2.42 11.34 -16.94
N ASN A 127 2.45 10.76 -18.13
CA ASN A 127 1.28 10.17 -18.77
C ASN A 127 0.79 8.90 -18.06
N ILE A 128 1.70 8.03 -17.60
CA ILE A 128 1.33 6.83 -16.83
C ILE A 128 0.70 7.22 -15.48
N LEU A 129 1.31 8.18 -14.77
CA LEU A 129 0.75 8.73 -13.53
C LEU A 129 -0.61 9.39 -13.76
N ARG A 130 -0.75 10.15 -14.85
CA ARG A 130 -2.02 10.76 -15.23
C ARG A 130 -3.07 9.70 -15.53
N GLN A 131 -2.74 8.67 -16.30
CA GLN A 131 -3.65 7.56 -16.64
C GLN A 131 -4.07 6.77 -15.39
N PHE A 132 -3.13 6.56 -14.45
CA PHE A 132 -3.42 5.96 -13.16
C PHE A 132 -4.40 6.82 -12.35
N TRP A 133 -4.15 8.13 -12.24
CA TRP A 133 -5.06 9.06 -11.57
C TRP A 133 -6.40 9.21 -12.29
N GLU A 134 -6.46 9.13 -13.62
CA GLU A 134 -7.72 9.12 -14.39
C GLU A 134 -8.58 7.87 -14.08
N ILE A 135 -7.94 6.75 -13.73
CA ILE A 135 -8.62 5.50 -13.33
C ILE A 135 -9.13 5.61 -11.88
N GLU A 136 -8.41 6.31 -11.00
CA GLU A 136 -8.78 6.50 -9.59
C GLU A 136 -9.72 7.70 -9.33
N GLU A 137 -9.66 8.73 -10.17
CA GLU A 137 -10.52 9.91 -10.14
C GLU A 137 -11.93 9.51 -10.57
N THR A 138 -12.71 9.07 -9.58
CA THR A 138 -14.14 8.75 -9.68
C THR A 138 -15.03 9.98 -9.68
N SER A 139 -14.45 11.19 -9.65
CA SER A 139 -15.18 12.43 -9.89
C SER A 139 -15.15 12.76 -11.38
N SER A 140 -16.24 12.41 -12.03
CA SER A 140 -16.75 12.92 -13.30
C SER A 140 -16.05 14.18 -13.84
N ARG A 141 -15.06 14.03 -14.73
CA ARG A 141 -14.78 15.05 -15.76
C ARG A 141 -15.81 14.91 -16.87
N ASP A 142 -17.03 15.23 -16.50
CA ASP A 142 -17.99 15.83 -17.39
C ASP A 142 -18.81 16.76 -16.48
N TYR A 143 -18.25 17.93 -16.19
CA TYR A 143 -19.12 19.06 -15.86
C TYR A 143 -19.86 19.36 -17.16
N GLY A 144 -20.93 18.61 -17.42
CA GLY A 144 -22.08 19.23 -18.06
C GLY A 144 -22.26 20.56 -17.34
N THR A 145 -22.13 21.65 -18.09
CA THR A 145 -22.21 23.05 -17.68
C THR A 145 -22.63 23.21 -16.22
N MET A 146 -21.70 23.58 -15.32
CA MET A 146 -22.02 23.84 -13.90
C MET A 146 -23.35 24.59 -13.83
N ASN A 147 -24.35 24.00 -13.17
CA ASN A 147 -25.64 24.65 -13.10
C ASN A 147 -25.53 25.89 -12.18
N ALA A 148 -26.55 26.74 -12.20
CA ALA A 148 -26.53 27.97 -11.40
C ALA A 148 -26.40 27.70 -9.89
N GLU A 149 -26.90 26.56 -9.39
CA GLU A 149 -26.81 26.18 -7.98
C GLU A 149 -25.38 25.78 -7.60
N ASP A 150 -24.69 25.03 -8.46
CA ASP A 150 -23.30 24.60 -8.25
C ASP A 150 -22.36 25.81 -8.22
N HIS A 151 -22.53 26.76 -9.13
CA HIS A 151 -21.78 28.01 -9.13
C HIS A 151 -22.00 28.80 -7.84
N LEU A 152 -23.23 28.85 -7.35
CA LEU A 152 -23.57 29.55 -6.12
C LEU A 152 -22.96 28.87 -4.89
N ALA A 153 -22.96 27.53 -4.83
CA ALA A 153 -22.32 26.77 -3.75
C ALA A 153 -20.79 26.98 -3.74
N VAL A 154 -20.13 26.89 -4.90
CA VAL A 154 -18.68 27.12 -5.02
C VAL A 154 -18.31 28.55 -4.63
N ASN A 155 -19.10 29.54 -5.05
CA ASN A 155 -18.88 30.93 -4.67
C ASN A 155 -19.06 31.16 -3.16
N LYS A 156 -20.06 30.52 -2.53
CA LYS A 156 -20.25 30.57 -1.06
C LYS A 156 -19.05 30.00 -0.29
N VAL A 157 -18.52 28.86 -0.73
CA VAL A 157 -17.32 28.24 -0.14
C VAL A 157 -16.11 29.18 -0.31
N LYS A 158 -15.86 29.63 -1.55
CA LYS A 158 -14.71 30.49 -1.87
C LYS A 158 -14.72 31.80 -1.10
N ASN A 159 -15.87 32.45 -0.96
CA ASN A 159 -15.99 33.75 -0.31
C ASN A 159 -15.98 33.68 1.22
N SER A 160 -16.30 32.52 1.81
CA SER A 160 -16.34 32.33 3.27
C SER A 160 -15.08 31.69 3.85
N MET A 161 -14.20 31.16 2.99
CA MET A 161 -12.97 30.50 3.40
C MET A 161 -11.98 31.50 4.03
N LYS A 162 -11.55 31.22 5.26
CA LYS A 162 -10.58 32.01 6.02
C LYS A 162 -9.56 31.09 6.68
N TYR A 163 -8.31 31.53 6.76
CA TYR A 163 -7.28 30.83 7.53
C TYR A 163 -7.08 31.53 8.87
N GLN A 164 -7.40 30.83 9.97
CA GLN A 164 -7.31 31.35 11.33
C GLN A 164 -6.87 30.22 12.28
N ASP A 165 -6.01 30.54 13.26
CA ASP A 165 -5.50 29.61 14.27
C ASP A 165 -4.92 28.30 13.70
N GLY A 166 -4.20 28.41 12.59
CA GLY A 166 -3.56 27.26 11.93
C GLY A 166 -4.51 26.35 11.14
N ARG A 167 -5.79 26.74 10.97
CA ARG A 167 -6.81 25.94 10.27
C ARG A 167 -7.58 26.78 9.26
N TYR A 168 -8.09 26.11 8.23
CA TYR A 168 -9.10 26.70 7.34
C TYR A 168 -10.48 26.59 7.99
N GLN A 169 -11.18 27.71 8.04
CA GLN A 169 -12.59 27.80 8.38
C GLN A 169 -13.35 28.15 7.10
N VAL A 170 -14.47 27.48 6.85
CA VAL A 170 -15.31 27.73 5.68
C VAL A 170 -16.77 27.66 6.11
N ALA A 171 -17.62 28.55 5.57
CA ALA A 171 -19.04 28.47 5.85
C ALA A 171 -19.66 27.30 5.07
N ILE A 172 -20.60 26.62 5.70
CA ILE A 172 -21.38 25.57 5.03
C ILE A 172 -22.20 26.23 3.90
N PRO A 173 -22.09 25.76 2.64
CA PRO A 173 -22.79 26.37 1.51
C PRO A 173 -24.26 25.92 1.49
N TRP A 174 -25.06 26.44 2.41
CA TRP A 174 -26.51 26.18 2.46
C TRP A 174 -27.16 26.60 1.14
N LYS A 175 -28.13 25.81 0.65
CA LYS A 175 -28.91 26.12 -0.56
C LYS A 175 -29.67 27.44 -0.39
N GLU A 176 -30.37 27.57 0.73
CA GLU A 176 -31.11 28.76 1.14
C GLU A 176 -30.41 29.49 2.29
N ASP A 177 -30.85 30.71 2.61
CA ASP A 177 -30.33 31.44 3.75
C ASP A 177 -30.69 30.69 5.06
N PRO A 178 -29.70 30.26 5.86
CA PRO A 178 -29.97 29.55 7.12
C PRO A 178 -30.72 30.41 8.15
N SER A 179 -30.80 31.74 7.96
CA SER A 179 -31.58 32.65 8.81
C SER A 179 -33.08 32.34 8.84
N ASN A 180 -33.58 31.59 7.85
CA ASN A 180 -34.98 31.16 7.76
C ASN A 180 -35.25 29.80 8.43
N LEU A 181 -34.23 29.15 9.01
CA LEU A 181 -34.43 27.87 9.70
C LEU A 181 -35.23 28.09 11.00
N PRO A 182 -36.36 27.38 11.19
CA PRO A 182 -37.14 27.52 12.42
C PRO A 182 -36.35 26.99 13.62
N GLU A 183 -36.58 27.59 14.79
CA GLU A 183 -35.97 27.13 16.05
C GLU A 183 -36.38 25.68 16.32
N ASN A 184 -35.42 24.76 16.24
CA ASN A 184 -35.66 23.32 16.35
C ASN A 184 -35.11 22.71 17.65
N TYR A 185 -34.76 23.55 18.63
CA TYR A 185 -34.09 23.13 19.87
C TYR A 185 -34.85 22.02 20.60
N ASP A 186 -36.15 22.20 20.85
CA ASP A 186 -36.96 21.21 21.57
C ASP A 186 -37.05 19.87 20.84
N MET A 187 -37.16 19.90 19.51
CA MET A 187 -37.17 18.70 18.69
C MET A 187 -35.81 18.00 18.74
N ALA A 188 -34.72 18.74 18.60
CA ALA A 188 -33.36 18.21 18.68
C ALA A 188 -33.08 17.61 20.06
N LEU A 189 -33.49 18.28 21.14
CA LEU A 189 -33.34 17.80 22.52
C LEU A 189 -34.14 16.52 22.77
N LYS A 190 -35.39 16.45 22.28
CA LYS A 190 -36.20 15.22 22.37
C LYS A 190 -35.54 14.06 21.61
N ARG A 191 -35.02 14.31 20.40
CA ARG A 191 -34.28 13.31 19.61
C ARG A 191 -33.04 12.84 20.37
N LEU A 192 -32.24 13.76 20.93
CA LEU A 192 -31.05 13.44 21.72
C LEU A 192 -31.39 12.56 22.92
N LYS A 193 -32.40 12.93 23.71
CA LYS A 193 -32.87 12.13 24.86
C LYS A 193 -33.32 10.73 24.43
N ASN A 194 -34.04 10.62 23.32
CA ASN A 194 -34.51 9.34 22.80
C ASN A 194 -33.35 8.49 22.26
N THR A 195 -32.37 9.09 21.59
CA THR A 195 -31.14 8.41 21.17
C THR A 195 -30.39 7.88 22.38
N GLY A 196 -30.20 8.69 23.43
CA GLY A 196 -29.58 8.23 24.68
C GLY A 196 -30.30 7.02 25.29
N LYS A 197 -31.63 7.04 25.34
CA LYS A 197 -32.43 5.88 25.80
C LYS A 197 -32.26 4.64 24.93
N ARG A 198 -32.19 4.80 23.60
CA ARG A 198 -31.97 3.70 22.65
C ARG A 198 -30.59 3.08 22.82
N LEU A 199 -29.54 3.91 22.95
CA LEU A 199 -28.17 3.45 23.17
C LEU A 199 -28.03 2.75 24.54
N ALA A 200 -28.69 3.25 25.58
CA ALA A 200 -28.69 2.57 26.89
C ALA A 200 -29.39 1.19 26.87
N LYS A 201 -30.36 1.00 25.96
CA LYS A 201 -31.12 -0.25 25.83
C LYS A 201 -30.43 -1.28 24.94
N ASP A 202 -29.61 -0.84 23.99
CA ASP A 202 -28.93 -1.68 23.00
C ASP A 202 -27.39 -1.50 23.09
N PRO A 203 -26.69 -2.42 23.79
CA PRO A 203 -25.24 -2.33 23.98
C PRO A 203 -24.43 -2.44 22.69
N GLU A 204 -24.92 -3.14 21.65
CA GLU A 204 -24.21 -3.23 20.37
C GLU A 204 -24.32 -1.93 19.58
N LEU A 205 -25.53 -1.35 19.51
CA LEU A 205 -25.74 -0.04 18.90
C LEU A 205 -24.95 1.04 19.62
N SER A 206 -24.91 0.99 20.96
CA SER A 206 -24.06 1.89 21.76
C SER A 206 -22.59 1.77 21.39
N ARG A 207 -22.07 0.54 21.23
CA ARG A 207 -20.67 0.31 20.86
C ARG A 207 -20.37 0.83 19.45
N ALA A 208 -21.27 0.63 18.49
CA ALA A 208 -21.13 1.15 17.13
C ALA A 208 -21.12 2.70 17.11
N TYR A 209 -22.03 3.34 17.86
CA TYR A 209 -22.06 4.80 18.02
C TYR A 209 -20.78 5.35 18.66
N SER A 210 -20.31 4.76 19.77
CA SER A 210 -19.08 5.20 20.45
C SER A 210 -17.80 4.92 19.66
N ASN A 211 -17.78 3.87 18.83
CA ASN A 211 -16.65 3.62 17.94
C ASN A 211 -16.56 4.69 16.84
N ASN A 212 -17.69 5.18 16.32
CA ASN A 212 -17.73 6.31 15.36
C ASN A 212 -17.21 7.63 15.96
N GLU A 213 -17.57 7.96 17.21
CA GLU A 213 -16.99 9.12 17.91
C GLU A 213 -15.47 8.95 18.15
N LYS A 214 -15.03 7.71 18.41
CA LYS A 214 -13.59 7.41 18.49
C LYS A 214 -12.88 7.68 17.18
N TYR A 215 -13.46 7.34 16.02
CA TYR A 215 -12.85 7.57 14.70
C TYR A 215 -12.60 9.06 14.41
N GLU A 216 -13.54 9.96 14.75
CA GLU A 216 -13.32 11.42 14.64
C GLU A 216 -12.23 11.91 15.61
N SER A 217 -12.20 11.37 16.84
CA SER A 217 -11.15 11.71 17.81
C SER A 217 -9.76 11.13 17.45
N LEU A 218 -9.73 10.00 16.73
CA LEU A 218 -8.53 9.30 16.27
C LEU A 218 -7.95 9.97 15.02
N GLU A 219 -8.78 10.44 14.09
CA GLU A 219 -8.31 11.29 12.97
C GLU A 219 -7.71 12.60 13.48
N MET A 220 -8.30 13.24 14.49
CA MET A 220 -7.69 14.41 15.14
C MET A 220 -6.44 14.08 15.98
N LYS A 221 -6.24 12.83 16.42
CA LYS A 221 -5.04 12.39 17.18
C LYS A 221 -3.91 11.87 16.30
N LYS A 222 -4.16 11.44 15.07
CA LYS A 222 -3.12 11.01 14.10
C LYS A 222 -2.15 12.13 13.70
N THR A 223 -2.41 13.39 14.08
CA THR A 223 -1.48 14.52 13.96
C THR A 223 -0.61 14.76 15.19
N LYS A 224 -0.51 13.82 16.16
CA LYS A 224 0.42 13.94 17.29
C LYS A 224 1.47 12.82 17.29
N PHE A 225 2.71 13.26 17.11
CA PHE A 225 3.99 12.55 17.24
C PHE A 225 4.05 11.58 18.43
N CYS A 226 4.54 10.36 18.18
CA CYS A 226 4.94 9.40 19.22
C CYS A 226 6.09 9.95 20.08
N LYS A 227 5.89 9.92 21.41
CA LYS A 227 6.98 9.89 22.38
C LYS A 227 6.84 8.64 23.25
N ASP A 228 7.97 7.96 23.34
CA ASP A 228 8.40 6.98 24.32
C ASP A 228 8.09 5.49 24.20
N ARG A 229 9.22 4.79 24.41
CA ARG A 229 9.51 3.36 24.48
C ARG A 229 9.48 2.94 25.94
N SER A 230 8.85 1.81 26.25
CA SER A 230 9.30 0.89 27.30
C SER A 230 8.35 -0.30 27.41
N GLY A 231 8.88 -1.53 27.33
CA GLY A 231 8.11 -2.72 27.66
C GLY A 231 8.65 -4.01 27.03
N LEU A 232 9.90 -4.36 27.37
CA LEU A 232 10.41 -5.73 27.20
C LEU A 232 9.96 -6.57 28.39
N THR A 233 9.39 -7.74 28.15
CA THR A 233 9.33 -8.82 29.14
C THR A 233 9.53 -10.17 28.46
N GLU A 234 10.51 -10.91 28.97
CA GLU A 234 10.99 -12.25 28.60
C GLU A 234 10.02 -13.35 29.03
N ILE A 235 9.88 -14.44 28.25
CA ILE A 235 9.54 -15.77 28.78
C ILE A 235 10.24 -16.91 27.99
N LYS A 236 11.23 -17.50 28.68
CA LYS A 236 11.69 -18.91 28.84
C LYS A 236 11.38 -19.98 27.77
N THR A 237 12.44 -20.69 27.42
CA THR A 237 12.61 -21.89 26.58
C THR A 237 12.27 -23.23 27.26
N SER A 238 11.84 -24.25 26.49
CA SER A 238 12.37 -25.67 26.43
C SER A 238 11.46 -26.63 25.59
N PRO A 239 11.85 -27.88 25.23
CA PRO A 239 12.04 -28.27 23.82
C PRO A 239 11.37 -29.62 23.36
N GLN A 240 11.61 -29.99 22.09
CA GLN A 240 11.41 -31.31 21.42
C GLN A 240 9.97 -31.68 21.00
N LYS A 241 9.65 -32.33 19.86
CA LYS A 241 10.38 -33.12 18.85
C LYS A 241 9.48 -33.44 17.63
N SER A 242 10.13 -33.69 16.48
CA SER A 242 9.84 -34.62 15.36
C SER A 242 8.55 -34.57 14.50
N ASP A 243 8.79 -34.28 13.22
CA ASP A 243 8.51 -35.04 11.99
C ASP A 243 7.10 -35.30 11.40
N SER A 244 6.90 -34.59 10.27
CA SER A 244 6.28 -34.99 8.99
C SER A 244 4.76 -35.12 8.88
N THR A 245 4.18 -34.53 7.82
CA THR A 245 2.81 -34.83 7.37
C THR A 245 2.67 -34.64 5.86
N LEU A 246 2.20 -35.69 5.18
CA LEU A 246 1.83 -35.74 3.76
C LEU A 246 0.53 -34.95 3.50
N VAL A 247 0.45 -34.20 2.40
CA VAL A 247 -0.77 -33.48 1.99
C VAL A 247 -1.23 -33.94 0.61
N THR A 248 -2.49 -34.38 0.53
CA THR A 248 -3.19 -34.71 -0.72
C THR A 248 -3.76 -33.44 -1.36
N VAL A 249 -3.42 -33.21 -2.64
CA VAL A 249 -3.93 -32.08 -3.44
C VAL A 249 -5.27 -32.45 -4.06
N ARG A 250 -6.28 -31.57 -3.93
CA ARG A 250 -7.48 -31.59 -4.79
C ARG A 250 -7.37 -30.48 -5.85
N LYS A 251 -7.61 -30.86 -7.10
CA LYS A 251 -7.52 -30.02 -8.30
C LYS A 251 -8.69 -29.01 -8.34
N ALA A 252 -8.40 -27.73 -8.57
CA ALA A 252 -9.39 -26.67 -8.70
C ALA A 252 -9.95 -26.56 -10.13
N GLU A 253 -11.22 -26.17 -10.23
CA GLU A 253 -12.00 -26.01 -11.47
C GLU A 253 -11.72 -24.67 -12.19
N PRO A 254 -12.02 -24.57 -13.50
CA PRO A 254 -11.59 -23.46 -14.34
C PRO A 254 -12.46 -22.20 -14.13
N VAL A 255 -11.82 -21.05 -13.98
CA VAL A 255 -12.46 -19.74 -13.85
C VAL A 255 -12.92 -19.23 -15.22
N THR A 256 -14.18 -18.82 -15.34
CA THR A 256 -14.87 -18.51 -16.60
C THR A 256 -14.72 -17.07 -17.11
N SER A 257 -14.03 -16.17 -16.41
CA SER A 257 -13.66 -14.84 -16.92
C SER A 257 -12.50 -14.23 -16.09
N PRO A 258 -11.50 -13.57 -16.70
CA PRO A 258 -10.37 -12.99 -15.99
C PRO A 258 -10.72 -11.71 -15.17
N LEU A 259 -11.87 -11.08 -15.44
CA LEU A 259 -12.37 -9.94 -14.68
C LEU A 259 -13.61 -10.36 -13.90
N ASP A 260 -13.54 -10.24 -12.58
CA ASP A 260 -14.63 -10.51 -11.66
C ASP A 260 -15.35 -9.20 -11.31
N PRO A 261 -16.61 -9.00 -11.75
CA PRO A 261 -17.37 -7.77 -11.48
C PRO A 261 -17.56 -7.49 -9.99
N THR A 262 -17.53 -8.52 -9.14
CA THR A 262 -17.73 -8.38 -7.70
C THR A 262 -16.55 -7.73 -6.97
N ARG A 263 -15.38 -7.66 -7.62
CA ARG A 263 -14.17 -7.01 -7.09
C ARG A 263 -14.15 -5.50 -7.28
N PHE A 264 -15.11 -4.93 -8.00
CA PHE A 264 -15.18 -3.50 -8.27
C PHE A 264 -16.40 -2.89 -7.59
N SER A 265 -16.17 -1.93 -6.70
CA SER A 265 -17.22 -1.17 -6.02
C SER A 265 -17.91 -0.11 -6.90
N SER A 266 -17.43 0.07 -8.14
CA SER A 266 -17.97 1.04 -9.10
C SER A 266 -18.06 0.42 -10.49
N TRP A 267 -19.28 0.38 -11.03
CA TRP A 267 -19.55 -0.06 -12.40
C TRP A 267 -18.79 0.79 -13.44
N LEU A 268 -18.67 2.09 -13.20
CA LEU A 268 -17.95 2.99 -14.09
C LEU A 268 -16.44 2.70 -14.10
N ARG A 269 -15.87 2.33 -12.94
CA ARG A 269 -14.47 1.90 -12.84
C ARG A 269 -14.22 0.62 -13.63
N LEU A 270 -15.12 -0.36 -13.51
CA LEU A 270 -15.05 -1.60 -14.28
C LEU A 270 -15.12 -1.36 -15.80
N LYS A 271 -16.04 -0.48 -16.25
CA LYS A 271 -16.16 -0.10 -17.66
C LYS A 271 -14.88 0.56 -18.19
N ARG A 272 -14.31 1.52 -17.47
CA ARG A 272 -13.06 2.17 -17.89
C ARG A 272 -11.88 1.19 -17.95
N VAL A 273 -11.79 0.27 -16.98
CA VAL A 273 -10.77 -0.80 -17.00
C VAL A 273 -10.95 -1.70 -18.22
N ARG A 274 -12.18 -2.12 -18.53
CA ARG A 274 -12.50 -2.90 -19.73
C ARG A 274 -12.19 -2.14 -21.03
N ALA A 275 -12.48 -0.83 -21.08
CA ALA A 275 -12.18 0.02 -22.22
C ALA A 275 -10.66 0.15 -22.47
N TRP A 276 -9.86 0.34 -21.40
CA TRP A 276 -8.40 0.36 -21.49
C TRP A 276 -7.82 -0.98 -21.95
N ILE A 277 -8.36 -2.10 -21.44
CA ILE A 277 -7.95 -3.44 -21.88
C ILE A 277 -8.27 -3.64 -23.37
N ASN A 278 -9.46 -3.24 -23.81
CA ASN A 278 -9.84 -3.32 -25.22
C ASN A 278 -8.95 -2.44 -26.12
N ARG A 279 -8.65 -1.21 -25.71
CA ARG A 279 -7.72 -0.32 -26.42
C ARG A 279 -6.31 -0.90 -26.49
N PHE A 280 -5.81 -1.45 -25.38
CA PHE A 280 -4.52 -2.13 -25.33
C PHE A 280 -4.48 -3.31 -26.32
N MET A 281 -5.49 -4.18 -26.29
CA MET A 281 -5.61 -5.31 -27.21
C MET A 281 -5.70 -4.88 -28.68
N ASN A 282 -6.35 -3.74 -28.97
CA ASN A 282 -6.42 -3.17 -30.32
C ASN A 282 -5.07 -2.59 -30.75
N ASN A 283 -4.40 -1.84 -29.88
CA ASN A 283 -3.07 -1.27 -30.14
C ASN A 283 -2.01 -2.35 -30.38
N CYS A 284 -2.09 -3.50 -29.69
CA CYS A 284 -1.22 -4.64 -29.94
C CYS A 284 -1.35 -5.23 -31.36
N LYS A 285 -2.47 -4.97 -32.04
CA LYS A 285 -2.74 -5.43 -33.42
C LYS A 285 -2.37 -4.40 -34.49
N GLN A 286 -1.97 -3.18 -34.09
CA GLN A 286 -1.69 -2.07 -34.97
C GLN A 286 -0.21 -1.65 -34.91
N PRO A 287 0.39 -1.23 -36.04
CA PRO A 287 1.73 -0.65 -36.04
C PRO A 287 1.72 0.70 -35.29
N ARG A 288 2.87 1.09 -34.72
CA ARG A 288 3.00 2.21 -33.75
C ARG A 288 2.43 3.54 -34.26
N ASP A 289 2.50 3.80 -35.55
CA ASP A 289 1.97 4.98 -36.23
C ASP A 289 0.44 5.07 -36.23
N LYS A 290 -0.25 3.94 -35.99
CA LYS A 290 -1.72 3.84 -35.95
C LYS A 290 -2.28 3.55 -34.56
N GLN A 291 -1.43 3.54 -33.53
CA GLN A 291 -1.85 3.29 -32.16
C GLN A 291 -2.54 4.51 -31.57
N THR A 292 -3.67 4.28 -30.91
CA THR A 292 -4.41 5.34 -30.21
C THR A 292 -3.73 5.60 -28.87
N ASN A 293 -3.30 6.84 -28.67
CA ASN A 293 -2.64 7.30 -27.44
C ASN A 293 -3.41 8.50 -26.86
N GLY A 294 -3.32 8.71 -25.54
CA GLY A 294 -4.03 9.78 -24.84
C GLY A 294 -5.26 9.30 -24.08
N GLU A 295 -6.17 10.20 -23.72
CA GLU A 295 -7.36 9.89 -22.91
C GLU A 295 -8.33 8.92 -23.62
N LEU A 296 -9.08 8.12 -22.85
CA LEU A 296 -10.14 7.28 -23.42
C LEU A 296 -11.25 8.14 -24.00
N THR A 297 -11.70 7.82 -25.21
CA THR A 297 -12.84 8.51 -25.80
C THR A 297 -14.14 8.02 -25.19
N SER A 298 -15.18 8.85 -25.25
CA SER A 298 -16.53 8.48 -24.78
C SER A 298 -17.08 7.24 -25.50
N GLU A 299 -16.68 7.04 -26.76
CA GLU A 299 -17.06 5.88 -27.58
C GLU A 299 -16.45 4.59 -27.03
N GLU A 300 -15.15 4.57 -26.71
CA GLU A 300 -14.48 3.37 -26.17
C GLU A 300 -15.01 2.96 -24.79
N ILE A 301 -15.38 3.95 -23.97
CA ILE A 301 -16.02 3.70 -22.67
C ILE A 301 -17.42 3.12 -22.87
N ASN A 302 -18.16 3.55 -23.90
CA ASN A 302 -19.48 3.03 -24.19
C ASN A 302 -19.43 1.61 -24.78
N ASP A 303 -18.52 1.37 -25.71
CA ASP A 303 -18.31 0.07 -26.37
C ASP A 303 -17.81 -1.01 -25.41
N SER A 304 -17.16 -0.62 -24.30
CA SER A 304 -16.77 -1.54 -23.23
C SER A 304 -17.94 -2.21 -22.51
N GLN A 305 -19.19 -1.82 -22.79
CA GLN A 305 -20.39 -2.43 -22.20
C GLN A 305 -20.82 -3.73 -22.89
N ASN A 306 -20.46 -3.91 -24.17
CA ASN A 306 -20.80 -5.08 -24.98
C ASN A 306 -19.80 -6.21 -24.75
#